data_AF-A0A4Y9QJ52-F1
#
_entry.id   AF-A0A4Y9QJ52-F1
#
_cell.length_a   1.000
_cell.length_b   1.000
_cell.length_c   1.000
_cell.angle_alpha   90.00
_cell.angle_beta   90.00
_cell.angle_gamma   90.00
#
_symmetry.space_group_name_H-M   'P 1'
#
loop_
_entity.id
_entity.type
_entity.pdbx_description
1 polymer ?
#
loop_
_entity_poly.entity_id
_entity_poly.type
_entity_poly.pdbx_seq_one_letter_code
_entity_poly.pdbx_strand_id
1 'polypeptide(L)' 'MTWLLLVALAWTALALPFGLLLGRGMRVADRRDAVRLQSRIPDFIPAELLAAVAAQQRQRG' A
#
# COMPACT_ATOMS: atom_id res chain seq x y z
N MET A 1 -14.20 -8.37 -39.51
CA MET A 1 -12.88 -8.20 -38.83
C MET A 1 -12.82 -6.92 -38.01
N THR A 2 -13.27 -5.77 -38.54
CA THR A 2 -13.37 -4.48 -37.82
C THR A 2 -14.15 -4.53 -36.50
N TRP A 3 -15.25 -5.30 -36.43
CA TRP A 3 -16.01 -5.47 -35.20
C TRP A 3 -15.19 -6.06 -34.03
N LEU A 4 -14.32 -7.03 -34.30
CA LEU A 4 -13.45 -7.62 -33.28
C LEU A 4 -12.44 -6.60 -32.75
N LEU A 5 -11.92 -5.74 -33.64
CA LEU A 5 -10.99 -4.66 -33.25
C LEU A 5 -11.68 -3.63 -32.36
N LEU A 6 -12.93 -3.25 -32.67
CA LEU A 6 -13.70 -2.31 -31.85
C LEU A 6 -13.99 -2.86 -30.46
N VAL A 7 -14.36 -4.14 -30.36
CA VAL A 7 -14.60 -4.79 -29.07
C VAL A 7 -13.32 -4.87 -28.24
N ALA A 8 -12.20 -5.26 -28.85
CA ALA A 8 -10.91 -5.31 -28.16
C ALA A 8 -10.47 -3.91 -27.68
N LEU A 9 -10.71 -2.88 -28.49
CA LEU A 9 -10.37 -1.50 -28.15
C LEU A 9 -11.26 -0.96 -27.02
N ALA A 10 -12.56 -1.23 -27.06
CA ALA A 10 -13.47 -0.87 -25.98
C ALA A 10 -13.10 -1.58 -24.66
N TRP A 11 -12.75 -2.87 -24.73
CA TRP A 11 -12.34 -3.66 -23.56
C TRP A 11 -11.06 -3.13 -22.92
N THR A 12 -10.04 -2.86 -23.73
CA THR A 12 -8.76 -2.32 -23.24
C THR A 12 -8.90 -0.90 -22.70
N ALA A 13 -9.71 -0.06 -23.36
CA ALA A 13 -10.04 1.28 -22.86
C ALA A 13 -10.76 1.23 -21.51
N LEU A 14 -11.59 0.22 -21.25
CA LEU A 14 -12.26 0.03 -19.96
C LEU A 14 -11.32 -0.54 -18.89
N ALA A 15 -10.42 -1.45 -19.25
CA ALA A 15 -9.50 -2.10 -18.31
C ALA A 15 -8.45 -1.13 -17.75
N LEU A 16 -7.99 -0.17 -18.55
CA LEU A 16 -7.00 0.84 -18.18
C LEU A 16 -7.37 1.66 -16.93
N PRO A 17 -8.51 2.37 -16.88
CA PRO A 17 -8.91 3.15 -15.71
C PRO A 17 -9.17 2.25 -14.50
N PHE A 18 -9.70 1.04 -14.70
CA PHE A 18 -9.87 0.06 -13.61
C PHE A 18 -8.53 -0.33 -12.99
N GLY A 19 -7.51 -0.67 -13.78
CA GLY A 19 -6.18 -0.99 -13.28
C GLY A 19 -5.55 0.18 -12.52
N LEU A 20 -5.70 1.40 -13.03
CA LEU A 20 -5.22 2.61 -12.36
C LEU A 20 -5.93 2.88 -11.02
N LEU A 21 -7.26 2.73 -10.98
CA LEU A 21 -8.07 2.87 -9.77
C LEU A 21 -7.68 1.83 -8.73
N LEU A 22 -7.49 0.57 -9.14
CA LEU A 22 -7.13 -0.53 -8.26
C LEU A 22 -5.73 -0.33 -7.68
N GLY A 23 -4.75 0.03 -8.51
CA GLY A 23 -3.39 0.35 -8.07
C GLY A 23 -3.33 1.56 -7.12
N ARG A 24 -4.14 2.60 -7.37
CA ARG A 24 -4.27 3.73 -6.43
C ARG A 24 -4.95 3.31 -5.13
N GLY A 25 -6.01 2.52 -5.21
CA GLY A 25 -6.74 1.99 -4.06
C GLY A 25 -5.82 1.20 -3.13
N MET A 26 -4.98 0.31 -3.69
CA MET A 26 -3.99 -0.43 -2.92
C MET A 26 -3.01 0.49 -2.19
N ARG A 27 -2.45 1.50 -2.86
CA ARG A 27 -1.52 2.45 -2.20
C ARG A 27 -2.20 3.27 -1.11
N VAL A 28 -3.48 3.60 -1.28
CA VAL A 28 -4.25 4.33 -0.27
C VAL A 28 -4.58 3.42 0.92
N ALA A 29 -4.94 2.16 0.66
CA ALA A 29 -5.17 1.16 1.71
C ALA A 29 -3.90 0.91 2.52
N ASP A 30 -2.76 0.71 1.83
CA ASP A 30 -1.44 0.50 2.45
C ASP A 30 -1.04 1.69 3.35
N ARG A 31 -1.25 2.93 2.90
CA ARG A 31 -1.04 4.12 3.73
C ARG A 31 -1.96 4.17 4.95
N ARG A 32 -3.23 3.77 4.81
CA ARG A 32 -4.18 3.73 5.94
C ARG A 32 -3.76 2.68 6.97
N ASP A 33 -3.26 1.53 6.52
CA ASP A 33 -2.78 0.49 7.41
C ASP A 33 -1.47 0.90 8.11
N ALA A 34 -0.56 1.58 7.41
CA ALA A 34 0.64 2.17 8.01
C ALA A 34 0.29 3.20 9.12
N VAL A 35 -0.71 4.06 8.88
CA VAL A 35 -1.20 5.02 9.89
C VAL A 35 -1.86 4.30 11.08
N ARG A 36 -2.63 3.24 10.85
CA ARG A 36 -3.20 2.40 11.92
C ARG A 36 -2.13 1.68 12.74
N LEU A 37 -1.06 1.19 12.10
CA LEU A 37 0.09 0.61 12.77
C LEU A 37 0.80 1.65 13.65
N GLN A 38 0.97 2.87 13.14
CA GLN A 38 1.56 3.97 13.91
C GLN A 38 0.70 4.39 15.11
N SER A 39 -0.64 4.47 14.96
CA SER A 39 -1.54 4.75 16.07
C SER A 39 -1.67 3.60 17.08
N ARG A 40 -1.19 2.40 16.74
CA ARG A 40 -1.16 1.25 17.66
C ARG A 40 0.03 1.33 18.62
N ILE A 41 1.05 2.12 18.29
CA ILE A 41 2.11 2.46 19.23
C ILE A 41 1.50 3.48 20.18
N PRO A 42 1.34 3.14 21.47
CA PRO A 42 0.76 4.08 22.39
C PRO A 42 1.70 5.27 22.57
N ASP A 43 1.16 6.49 22.57
CA ASP A 43 1.92 7.75 22.66
C ASP A 43 2.75 7.88 23.96
N PHE A 44 2.56 6.96 24.91
CA PHE A 44 3.33 6.90 26.15
C PHE A 44 4.66 6.15 26.03
N ILE A 45 4.98 5.52 24.88
CA ILE A 45 6.27 4.85 24.69
C ILE A 45 7.28 5.87 24.13
N PRO A 46 8.35 6.21 24.88
CA PRO A 46 9.37 7.14 24.41
C PRO A 46 10.11 6.57 23.19
N ALA A 47 10.37 7.42 22.20
CA ALA A 47 11.04 7.03 20.96
C ALA A 47 12.44 6.43 21.21
N GLU A 48 13.08 6.85 22.30
CA GLU A 48 14.39 6.37 22.75
C GLU A 48 14.35 4.89 23.14
N LEU A 49 13.23 4.44 23.69
CA LEU A 49 13.03 3.06 24.16
C LEU A 49 12.79 2.12 22.98
N LEU A 50 12.05 2.57 21.97
CA LEU A 50 11.91 1.87 20.68
C LEU A 50 13.26 1.75 19.95
N ALA A 51 14.06 2.83 19.92
CA ALA A 51 15.38 2.83 19.31
C ALA A 51 16.36 1.87 20.01
N ALA A 52 16.34 1.83 21.35
CA ALA A 52 17.17 0.93 22.14
C ALA A 52 16.82 -0.55 21.89
N VAL A 53 15.53 -0.90 21.86
CA VAL A 53 15.09 -2.28 21.59
C VAL A 53 15.44 -2.71 20.16
N ALA A 54 15.26 -1.84 19.16
CA ALA A 54 15.63 -2.12 17.78
C ALA A 54 17.14 -2.34 17.60
N ALA A 55 17.97 -1.54 18.26
CA ALA A 55 19.43 -1.73 18.29
C ALA A 55 19.81 -3.06 18.93
N GLN A 56 19.14 -3.44 20.02
CA GLN A 56 19.41 -4.69 20.74
C GLN A 56 18.98 -5.95 19.97
N GLN A 57 17.89 -5.90 19.20
CA GLN A 57 17.51 -7.01 18.33
C GLN A 57 18.51 -7.22 17.18
N ARG A 58 19.06 -6.14 16.63
CA ARG A 58 20.06 -6.19 15.54
C ARG A 58 21.41 -6.76 15.97
N GLN A 59 21.73 -6.71 17.26
CA GLN A 59 22.93 -7.32 17.83
C GLN A 59 22.75 -8.80 18.19
N ARG A 60 21.51 -9.31 18.23
CA ARG A 60 21.20 -10.70 18.60
C ARG A 60 20.91 -11.62 17.41
N GLY A 61 20.76 -11.08 16.20
CA GLY A 61 20.68 -11.82 14.94
C GLY A 61 21.98 -11.70 14.18
#